data_AF-A0A3D8REZ7-F1
#
_entry.id   AF-A0A3D8REZ7-F1
#
_cell.length_a   1.000
_cell.length_b   1.000
_cell.length_c   1.000
_cell.angle_alpha   90.00
_cell.angle_beta   90.00
_cell.angle_gamma   90.00
#
_symmetry.space_group_name_H-M   'P 1'
#
loop_
_entity.id
_entity.type
_entity.pdbx_description
1 polymer ?
#
loop_
_entity_poly.entity_id
_entity_poly.type
_entity_poly.pdbx_seq_one_letter_code
_entity_poly.pdbx_strand_id
1 'polypeptide(L)'
;MMLQCQSVKWAVLASAASNKYALTNNIQYQKVALEYYSRGVEDVKRAIGKLCFDQTVPSISLITTVIYLYIYDLWGQDTALDPRGHVAGAVKLLNLRYDKALPLAMTRPFDRLTIESVIYQALLLSIRRPFAPNFHIDSELLYRSEVILGTEALINAADHSSPVLGVSVSLYRLILDIIDFRNLPAQQITADALRHLRTRMKRWEALVLDTGTSNSHLHMQLQARVGKPDPFQKSIMTLYILAASLLLDWSTEILSARHLCVNVVSADSEDRDAFHPNGLSSWQVERALPLLRQPNCVETWSRCFLGVWPLSIFGYAVVNDGEMKRMLRDILRQAYQRTGYGEIGRVLNELETLWKRGTHLHPHRIS
;
A
#
# COMPACT_ATOMS: atom_id res chain seq x y z
N MET A 1 -22.29 3.65 16.13
CA MET A 1 -22.39 4.06 14.71
C MET A 1 -23.20 3.09 13.84
N MET A 2 -22.84 1.80 13.73
CA MET A 2 -23.61 0.82 12.93
C MET A 2 -25.09 0.70 13.33
N LEU A 3 -25.40 0.73 14.64
CA LEU A 3 -26.77 0.67 15.15
C LEU A 3 -27.59 1.95 14.91
N GLN A 4 -26.92 3.05 14.54
CA GLN A 4 -27.52 4.39 14.46
C GLN A 4 -27.59 4.91 13.02
N CYS A 5 -26.86 4.31 12.08
CA CYS A 5 -26.81 4.73 10.69
C CYS A 5 -27.01 3.54 9.77
N GLN A 6 -28.13 3.53 9.05
CA GLN A 6 -28.53 2.41 8.21
C GLN A 6 -27.56 2.15 7.06
N SER A 7 -26.99 3.21 6.46
CA SER A 7 -26.02 3.07 5.38
C SER A 7 -24.72 2.39 5.84
N VAL A 8 -24.24 2.75 7.04
CA VAL A 8 -23.08 2.09 7.67
C VAL A 8 -23.40 0.63 7.94
N LYS A 9 -24.61 0.32 8.43
CA LYS A 9 -25.05 -1.07 8.64
C LYS A 9 -25.01 -1.88 7.34
N TRP A 10 -25.55 -1.36 6.25
CA TRP A 10 -25.50 -2.05 4.96
C TRP A 10 -24.07 -2.29 4.48
N ALA A 11 -23.20 -1.27 4.50
CA ALA A 11 -21.84 -1.42 4.01
C ALA A 11 -20.99 -2.39 4.88
N VAL A 12 -21.17 -2.38 6.21
CA VAL A 12 -20.52 -3.35 7.12
C VAL A 12 -20.99 -4.77 6.83
N LEU A 13 -22.30 -4.99 6.68
CA LEU A 13 -22.84 -6.32 6.38
C LEU A 13 -22.42 -6.82 5.00
N ALA A 14 -22.31 -5.93 4.00
CA ALA A 14 -21.77 -6.26 2.69
C ALA A 14 -20.32 -6.76 2.80
N SER A 15 -19.46 -6.02 3.50
CA SER A 15 -18.06 -6.38 3.73
C SER A 15 -17.94 -7.71 4.47
N ALA A 16 -18.72 -7.90 5.54
CA ALA A 16 -18.69 -9.12 6.35
C ALA A 16 -19.15 -10.35 5.55
N ALA A 17 -20.22 -10.21 4.74
CA ALA A 17 -20.68 -11.28 3.88
C ALA A 17 -19.67 -11.59 2.75
N SER A 18 -19.04 -10.57 2.15
CA SER A 18 -17.97 -10.75 1.16
C SER A 18 -16.76 -11.49 1.75
N ASN A 19 -16.34 -11.12 2.96
CA ASN A 19 -15.29 -11.84 3.68
C ASN A 19 -15.68 -13.30 3.98
N LYS A 20 -16.92 -13.53 4.42
CA LYS A 20 -17.40 -14.88 4.70
C LYS A 20 -17.45 -15.73 3.42
N TYR A 21 -17.85 -15.14 2.30
CA TYR A 21 -17.76 -15.79 1.00
C TYR A 21 -16.31 -16.15 0.65
N ALA A 22 -15.36 -15.20 0.77
CA ALA A 22 -13.95 -15.46 0.49
C ALA A 22 -13.35 -16.61 1.32
N LEU A 23 -13.77 -16.76 2.57
CA LEU A 23 -13.29 -17.81 3.48
C LEU A 23 -13.98 -19.18 3.31
N THR A 24 -15.23 -19.20 2.85
CA THR A 24 -16.06 -20.43 2.83
C THR A 24 -16.44 -20.90 1.44
N ASN A 25 -16.25 -20.05 0.43
CA ASN A 25 -16.72 -20.23 -0.95
C ASN A 25 -18.23 -20.51 -1.07
N ASN A 26 -19.03 -20.10 -0.06
CA ASN A 26 -20.47 -20.28 -0.06
C ASN A 26 -21.18 -19.13 -0.78
N ILE A 27 -21.71 -19.43 -1.96
CA ILE A 27 -22.37 -18.49 -2.90
C ILE A 27 -23.53 -17.71 -2.24
N GLN A 28 -24.18 -18.24 -1.19
CA GLN A 28 -25.25 -17.50 -0.50
C GLN A 28 -24.73 -16.22 0.14
N TYR A 29 -23.51 -16.25 0.70
CA TYR A 29 -22.89 -15.04 1.26
C TYR A 29 -22.53 -14.03 0.17
N GLN A 30 -22.15 -14.49 -1.02
CA GLN A 30 -21.91 -13.59 -2.16
C GLN A 30 -23.18 -12.84 -2.57
N LYS A 31 -24.33 -13.54 -2.66
CA LYS A 31 -25.62 -12.93 -3.00
C LYS A 31 -26.05 -11.87 -1.98
N VAL A 32 -25.97 -12.22 -0.70
CA VAL A 32 -26.33 -11.32 0.40
C VAL A 32 -25.37 -10.13 0.47
N ALA A 33 -24.07 -10.33 0.19
CA ALA A 33 -23.09 -9.26 0.14
C ALA A 33 -23.44 -8.22 -0.93
N LEU A 34 -23.81 -8.68 -2.14
CA LEU A 34 -24.21 -7.81 -3.25
C LEU A 34 -25.50 -7.03 -2.94
N GLU A 35 -26.47 -7.68 -2.28
CA GLU A 35 -27.70 -7.02 -1.86
C GLU A 35 -27.43 -5.87 -0.89
N TYR A 36 -26.64 -6.12 0.16
CA TYR A 36 -26.27 -5.09 1.13
C TYR A 36 -25.40 -4.00 0.50
N TYR A 37 -24.48 -4.36 -0.38
CA TYR A 37 -23.66 -3.40 -1.11
C TYR A 37 -24.54 -2.44 -1.93
N SER A 38 -25.49 -2.97 -2.69
CA SER A 38 -26.40 -2.18 -3.53
C SER A 38 -27.20 -1.17 -2.69
N ARG A 39 -27.76 -1.61 -1.56
CA ARG A 39 -28.47 -0.72 -0.62
C ARG A 39 -27.55 0.36 -0.03
N GLY A 40 -26.31 -0.01 0.31
CA GLY A 40 -25.30 0.92 0.80
C GLY A 40 -24.95 2.01 -0.22
N VAL A 41 -24.76 1.64 -1.48
CA VAL A 41 -24.48 2.57 -2.59
C VAL A 41 -25.67 3.51 -2.83
N GLU A 42 -26.91 3.01 -2.82
CA GLU A 42 -28.11 3.84 -2.95
C GLU A 42 -28.22 4.89 -1.83
N ASP A 43 -27.94 4.49 -0.59
CA ASP A 43 -27.94 5.40 0.54
C ASP A 43 -26.83 6.46 0.45
N VAL A 44 -25.63 6.08 -0.01
CA VAL A 44 -24.54 7.02 -0.28
C VAL A 44 -24.94 8.02 -1.37
N LYS A 45 -25.52 7.55 -2.48
CA LYS A 45 -26.00 8.41 -3.56
C LYS A 45 -27.02 9.43 -3.05
N ARG A 46 -27.98 9.00 -2.23
CA ARG A 46 -28.98 9.89 -1.61
C ARG A 46 -28.33 10.91 -0.67
N ALA A 47 -27.36 10.48 0.14
CA ALA A 47 -26.65 11.35 1.07
C ALA A 47 -25.78 12.40 0.36
N ILE A 48 -25.09 12.02 -0.72
CA ILE A 48 -24.32 12.94 -1.56
C ILE A 48 -25.25 13.97 -2.22
N GLY A 49 -26.41 13.54 -2.73
CA GLY A 49 -27.41 14.46 -3.31
C GLY A 49 -27.86 15.55 -2.31
N LYS A 50 -28.07 15.18 -1.04
CA LYS A 50 -28.38 16.14 0.04
C LYS A 50 -27.22 17.07 0.36
N LEU A 51 -25.98 16.56 0.42
CA LEU A 51 -24.78 17.38 0.67
C LEU A 51 -24.59 18.46 -0.40
N CYS A 52 -24.87 18.14 -1.67
CA CYS A 52 -24.82 19.11 -2.76
C CYS A 52 -25.87 20.22 -2.61
N PHE A 53 -27.05 19.89 -2.08
CA PHE A 53 -28.14 20.84 -1.88
C PHE A 53 -27.96 21.70 -0.62
N ASP A 54 -27.66 21.05 0.52
CA ASP A 54 -27.58 21.71 1.83
C ASP A 54 -26.22 22.39 2.09
N GLN A 55 -25.23 22.18 1.20
CA GLN A 55 -23.83 22.63 1.33
C GLN A 55 -23.15 22.26 2.67
N THR A 56 -23.67 21.24 3.37
CA THR A 56 -23.20 20.83 4.69
C THR A 56 -21.83 20.13 4.65
N VAL A 57 -21.23 19.97 5.84
CA VAL A 57 -19.99 19.19 6.01
C VAL A 57 -20.30 17.69 5.90
N PRO A 58 -19.52 16.90 5.16
CA PRO A 58 -19.69 15.45 5.10
C PRO A 58 -19.68 14.80 6.49
N SER A 59 -20.72 14.03 6.80
CA SER A 59 -20.81 13.30 8.06
C SER A 59 -19.78 12.16 8.14
N ILE A 60 -19.30 11.86 9.35
CA ILE A 60 -18.36 10.74 9.55
C ILE A 60 -18.98 9.39 9.18
N SER A 61 -20.29 9.26 9.38
CA SER A 61 -21.06 8.08 8.98
C SER A 61 -21.02 7.90 7.47
N LEU A 62 -21.16 8.97 6.68
CA LEU A 62 -21.08 8.87 5.22
C LEU A 62 -19.68 8.42 4.78
N ILE A 63 -18.63 9.05 5.31
CA ILE A 63 -17.25 8.65 4.99
C ILE A 63 -17.04 7.19 5.38
N THR A 64 -17.47 6.78 6.57
CA THR A 64 -17.34 5.40 7.02
C THR A 64 -18.12 4.41 6.14
N THR A 65 -19.32 4.77 5.68
CA THR A 65 -20.05 3.95 4.71
C THR A 65 -19.21 3.73 3.45
N VAL A 66 -18.63 4.79 2.87
CA VAL A 66 -17.76 4.68 1.69
C VAL A 66 -16.51 3.85 1.99
N ILE A 67 -15.96 3.94 3.21
CA ILE A 67 -14.86 3.09 3.66
C ILE A 67 -15.23 1.61 3.55
N TYR A 68 -16.37 1.22 4.10
CA TYR A 68 -16.81 -0.17 4.00
C TYR A 68 -17.20 -0.58 2.57
N LEU A 69 -17.63 0.34 1.71
CA LEU A 69 -17.89 0.03 0.30
C LEU A 69 -16.59 -0.26 -0.48
N TYR A 70 -15.52 0.52 -0.30
CA TYR A 70 -14.25 0.15 -0.93
C TYR A 70 -13.62 -1.10 -0.29
N ILE A 71 -13.87 -1.37 1.00
CA ILE A 71 -13.41 -2.60 1.67
C ILE A 71 -14.10 -3.81 1.01
N TYR A 72 -15.40 -3.72 0.74
CA TYR A 72 -16.12 -4.75 0.00
C TYR A 72 -15.44 -5.07 -1.35
N ASP A 73 -15.07 -4.04 -2.13
CA ASP A 73 -14.40 -4.21 -3.42
C ASP A 73 -12.97 -4.79 -3.29
N LEU A 74 -12.28 -4.43 -2.21
CA LEU A 74 -10.93 -4.93 -1.93
C LEU A 74 -10.94 -6.40 -1.45
N TRP A 75 -12.02 -6.85 -0.82
CA TRP A 75 -12.16 -8.21 -0.28
C TRP A 75 -12.52 -9.25 -1.33
N GLY A 76 -13.24 -8.86 -2.39
CA GLY A 76 -13.54 -9.76 -3.48
C GLY A 76 -12.30 -10.14 -4.28
N GLN A 77 -12.21 -11.40 -4.71
CA GLN A 77 -11.22 -11.83 -5.70
C GLN A 77 -11.59 -11.45 -7.14
N ASP A 78 -12.84 -11.03 -7.36
CA ASP A 78 -13.34 -10.67 -8.67
C ASP A 78 -12.65 -9.41 -9.19
N THR A 79 -12.02 -9.53 -10.35
CA THR A 79 -11.36 -8.42 -11.05
C THR A 79 -12.35 -7.38 -11.57
N ALA A 80 -13.65 -7.70 -11.61
CA ALA A 80 -14.70 -6.74 -11.94
C ALA A 80 -14.96 -5.71 -10.82
N LEU A 81 -14.55 -6.01 -9.58
CA LEU A 81 -14.67 -5.07 -8.47
C LEU A 81 -13.49 -4.09 -8.48
N ASP A 82 -13.81 -2.80 -8.56
CA ASP A 82 -12.82 -1.72 -8.64
C ASP A 82 -13.00 -0.71 -7.48
N PRO A 83 -12.15 -0.78 -6.45
CA PRO A 83 -12.25 0.12 -5.28
C PRO A 83 -11.90 1.57 -5.61
N ARG A 84 -11.27 1.87 -6.76
CA ARG A 84 -10.74 3.20 -7.08
C ARG A 84 -11.83 4.27 -7.07
N GLY A 85 -13.04 3.95 -7.54
CA GLY A 85 -14.16 4.89 -7.55
C GLY A 85 -14.58 5.32 -6.14
N HIS A 86 -14.73 4.35 -5.23
CA HIS A 86 -15.09 4.63 -3.83
C HIS A 86 -13.95 5.30 -3.06
N VAL A 87 -12.70 4.90 -3.27
CA VAL A 87 -11.55 5.56 -2.63
C VAL A 87 -11.41 7.00 -3.10
N ALA A 88 -11.55 7.28 -4.40
CA ALA A 88 -11.59 8.65 -4.92
C ALA A 88 -12.75 9.46 -4.34
N GLY A 89 -13.92 8.83 -4.17
CA GLY A 89 -15.07 9.43 -3.49
C GLY A 89 -14.76 9.78 -2.03
N ALA A 90 -14.14 8.86 -1.28
CA ALA A 90 -13.75 9.08 0.11
C ALA A 90 -12.72 10.22 0.25
N VAL A 91 -11.73 10.28 -0.64
CA VAL A 91 -10.77 11.39 -0.72
C VAL A 91 -11.47 12.72 -0.95
N LYS A 92 -12.43 12.79 -1.88
CA LYS A 92 -13.22 14.01 -2.13
C LYS A 92 -14.03 14.44 -0.90
N LEU A 93 -14.70 13.49 -0.23
CA LEU A 93 -15.44 13.77 1.00
C LEU A 93 -14.52 14.28 2.11
N LEU A 94 -13.32 13.73 2.21
CA LEU A 94 -12.31 14.16 3.16
C LEU A 94 -11.82 15.58 2.87
N ASN A 95 -11.52 15.90 1.60
CA ASN A 95 -11.16 17.26 1.18
C ASN A 95 -12.28 18.27 1.47
N LEU A 96 -13.54 17.94 1.15
CA LEU A 96 -14.68 18.79 1.46
C LEU A 96 -14.82 19.04 2.97
N ARG A 97 -14.50 18.04 3.79
CA ARG A 97 -14.47 18.19 5.24
C ARG A 97 -13.30 19.06 5.68
N TYR A 98 -12.14 18.95 5.03
CA TYR A 98 -11.00 19.82 5.30
C TYR A 98 -11.28 21.29 5.01
N ASP A 99 -11.95 21.57 3.89
CA ASP A 99 -12.22 22.94 3.46
C ASP A 99 -13.32 23.61 4.30
N LYS A 100 -14.28 22.84 4.83
CA LYS A 100 -15.48 23.37 5.51
C LYS A 100 -15.46 23.27 7.03
N ALA A 101 -14.61 22.43 7.62
CA ALA A 101 -14.56 22.25 9.07
C ALA A 101 -13.39 23.04 9.68
N LEU A 102 -13.68 24.18 10.31
CA LEU A 102 -12.72 24.90 11.14
C LEU A 102 -13.20 24.93 12.60
N PRO A 103 -12.39 24.47 13.57
CA PRO A 103 -11.16 23.69 13.39
C PRO A 103 -11.46 22.24 12.98
N LEU A 104 -10.57 21.63 12.20
CA LEU A 104 -10.42 20.18 12.05
C LEU A 104 -9.92 19.58 13.35
N ALA A 105 -10.65 19.81 14.43
CA ALA A 105 -10.35 19.15 15.67
C ALA A 105 -10.64 17.67 15.41
N MET A 106 -9.59 16.84 15.41
CA MET A 106 -9.66 15.40 15.64
C MET A 106 -10.16 15.20 17.07
N THR A 107 -11.40 15.63 17.33
CA THR A 107 -12.00 15.68 18.68
C THR A 107 -12.22 14.28 19.21
N ARG A 108 -12.23 13.27 18.33
CA ARG A 108 -12.49 11.87 18.66
C ARG A 108 -11.43 10.98 18.01
N PRO A 109 -10.97 9.93 18.72
CA PRO A 109 -10.05 8.93 18.15
C PRO A 109 -10.55 8.31 16.84
N PHE A 110 -11.87 8.22 16.66
CA PHE A 110 -12.48 7.66 15.45
C PHE A 110 -12.33 8.55 14.21
N ASP A 111 -12.20 9.87 14.39
CA ASP A 111 -11.94 10.79 13.27
C ASP A 111 -10.56 10.49 12.67
N ARG A 112 -9.55 10.28 13.52
CA ARG A 112 -8.20 9.89 13.09
C ARG A 112 -8.20 8.55 12.36
N LEU A 113 -8.85 7.52 12.92
CA LEU A 113 -8.95 6.21 12.25
C LEU A 113 -9.59 6.30 10.87
N THR A 114 -10.63 7.15 10.73
CA THR A 114 -11.30 7.36 9.44
C THR A 114 -10.35 8.01 8.43
N ILE A 115 -9.64 9.07 8.83
CA ILE A 115 -8.67 9.77 7.99
C ILE A 115 -7.56 8.82 7.57
N GLU A 116 -6.91 8.17 8.55
CA GLU A 116 -5.81 7.25 8.26
C GLU A 116 -6.26 6.07 7.38
N SER A 117 -7.50 5.59 7.50
CA SER A 117 -8.05 4.54 6.62
C SER A 117 -8.19 5.01 5.17
N VAL A 118 -8.72 6.22 4.96
CA VAL A 118 -8.85 6.80 3.60
C VAL A 118 -7.46 7.03 2.99
N ILE A 119 -6.53 7.60 3.76
CA ILE A 119 -5.17 7.87 3.31
C ILE A 119 -4.41 6.57 3.04
N TYR A 120 -4.50 5.58 3.91
CA TYR A 120 -3.89 4.26 3.71
C TYR A 120 -4.33 3.64 2.38
N GLN A 121 -5.64 3.63 2.10
CA GLN A 121 -6.14 2.98 0.90
C GLN A 121 -5.84 3.76 -0.38
N ALA A 122 -5.87 5.10 -0.32
CA ALA A 122 -5.45 5.92 -1.43
C ALA A 122 -3.95 5.75 -1.74
N LEU A 123 -3.11 5.63 -0.70
CA LEU A 123 -1.69 5.33 -0.84
C LEU A 123 -1.49 3.92 -1.39
N LEU A 124 -2.14 2.90 -0.82
CA LEU A 124 -2.04 1.52 -1.26
C LEU A 124 -2.37 1.40 -2.75
N LEU A 125 -3.48 1.98 -3.21
CA LEU A 125 -3.87 1.95 -4.62
C LEU A 125 -2.84 2.66 -5.51
N SER A 126 -2.28 3.78 -5.06
CA SER A 126 -1.25 4.52 -5.80
C SER A 126 0.05 3.70 -5.94
N ILE A 127 0.42 2.93 -4.91
CA ILE A 127 1.69 2.18 -4.89
C ILE A 127 1.55 0.72 -5.37
N ARG A 128 0.33 0.18 -5.44
CA ARG A 128 0.06 -1.25 -5.67
C ARG A 128 0.65 -1.80 -6.97
N ARG A 129 0.63 -1.00 -8.03
CA ARG A 129 1.17 -1.34 -9.35
C ARG A 129 2.30 -0.37 -9.71
N PRO A 130 3.51 -0.54 -9.12
CA PRO A 130 4.60 0.43 -9.28
C PRO A 130 5.08 0.59 -10.74
N PHE A 131 4.76 -0.38 -11.60
CA PHE A 131 5.18 -0.40 -13.00
C PHE A 131 4.11 0.07 -13.99
N ALA A 132 2.86 0.20 -13.52
CA ALA A 132 1.73 0.72 -14.29
C ALA A 132 0.71 1.34 -13.32
N PRO A 133 1.03 2.50 -12.70
CA PRO A 133 0.15 3.16 -11.75
C PRO A 133 -1.20 3.48 -12.41
N ASN A 134 -2.29 3.20 -11.71
CA ASN A 134 -3.65 3.37 -12.22
C ASN A 134 -4.55 4.16 -11.26
N PHE A 135 -3.94 4.78 -10.25
CA PHE A 135 -4.55 5.64 -9.25
C PHE A 135 -3.50 6.65 -8.79
N HIS A 136 -3.91 7.90 -8.59
CA HIS A 136 -3.01 8.98 -8.14
C HIS A 136 -3.66 9.71 -6.98
N ILE A 137 -2.87 9.98 -5.95
CA ILE A 137 -3.27 10.79 -4.80
C ILE A 137 -2.80 12.23 -4.99
N ASP A 138 -3.65 13.17 -4.63
CA ASP A 138 -3.31 14.59 -4.66
C ASP A 138 -2.23 14.92 -3.62
N SER A 139 -1.20 15.67 -4.06
CA SER A 139 -0.12 16.14 -3.20
C SER A 139 -0.62 17.06 -2.08
N GLU A 140 -1.66 17.86 -2.33
CA GLU A 140 -2.25 18.74 -1.33
C GLU A 140 -2.92 17.95 -0.21
N LEU A 141 -3.64 16.87 -0.56
CA LEU A 141 -4.23 15.96 0.42
C LEU A 141 -3.15 15.34 1.31
N LEU A 142 -2.04 14.88 0.72
CA LEU A 142 -0.93 14.29 1.46
C LEU A 142 -0.30 15.30 2.43
N TYR A 143 -0.06 16.52 1.96
CA TYR A 143 0.48 17.59 2.80
C TYR A 143 -0.44 17.89 3.99
N ARG A 144 -1.74 18.10 3.74
CA ARG A 144 -2.72 18.34 4.81
C ARG A 144 -2.78 17.17 5.79
N SER A 145 -2.75 15.95 5.29
CA SER A 145 -2.78 14.73 6.11
C SER A 145 -1.52 14.62 6.98
N GLU A 146 -0.34 14.95 6.45
CA GLU A 146 0.91 14.96 7.18
C GLU A 146 0.89 16.00 8.31
N VAL A 147 0.37 17.20 8.05
CA VAL A 147 0.19 18.25 9.08
C VAL A 147 -0.78 17.77 10.17
N ILE A 148 -1.95 17.26 9.79
CA ILE A 148 -2.99 16.84 10.73
C ILE A 148 -2.51 15.67 11.59
N LEU A 149 -1.94 14.63 10.97
CA LEU A 149 -1.44 13.45 11.69
C LEU A 149 -0.16 13.76 12.49
N GLY A 150 0.63 14.75 12.07
CA GLY A 150 1.81 15.22 12.79
C GLY A 150 1.51 16.11 14.00
N THR A 151 0.33 16.74 14.05
CA THR A 151 -0.08 17.66 15.14
C THR A 151 -0.43 16.91 16.44
N GLU A 152 -0.72 15.61 16.38
CA GLU A 152 -1.16 14.78 17.51
C GLU A 152 -0.05 14.02 18.27
N ALA A 153 1.18 14.52 18.24
CA ALA A 153 2.18 14.17 19.25
C ALA A 153 1.76 14.59 20.70
N LEU A 154 0.58 15.20 20.86
CA LEU A 154 0.10 15.81 22.11
C LEU A 154 -0.94 15.00 22.91
N ILE A 155 -1.51 13.91 22.38
CA ILE A 155 -2.61 13.20 23.09
C ILE A 155 -2.23 11.86 23.72
N ASN A 156 -1.18 11.15 23.28
CA ASN A 156 -0.60 10.02 24.04
C ASN A 156 0.78 9.63 23.47
N ALA A 157 1.85 10.07 24.13
CA ALA A 157 3.25 9.89 23.71
C ALA A 157 3.86 8.49 24.04
N ALA A 158 3.06 7.42 23.94
CA ALA A 158 3.54 6.06 24.19
C ALA A 158 3.58 5.18 22.92
N ASP A 159 2.79 5.50 21.89
CA ASP A 159 2.79 4.80 20.60
C ASP A 159 2.73 5.84 19.47
N HIS A 160 3.90 6.25 18.96
CA HIS A 160 4.04 7.22 17.86
C HIS A 160 3.74 6.61 16.48
N SER A 161 2.76 5.72 16.46
CA SER A 161 2.53 4.76 15.40
C SER A 161 1.11 4.95 14.94
N SER A 162 0.93 5.43 13.70
CA SER A 162 -0.40 5.48 13.09
C SER A 162 -1.00 4.07 13.12
N PRO A 163 -2.13 3.85 13.82
CA PRO A 163 -2.72 2.52 13.97
C PRO A 163 -3.12 1.89 12.63
N VAL A 164 -3.28 2.69 11.58
CA VAL A 164 -3.67 2.20 10.24
C VAL A 164 -2.54 2.27 9.22
N LEU A 165 -1.72 3.34 9.19
CA LEU A 165 -0.72 3.53 8.12
C LEU A 165 0.51 2.62 8.27
N GLY A 166 0.85 2.23 9.50
CA GLY A 166 1.99 1.37 9.84
C GLY A 166 3.38 2.01 9.68
N VAL A 167 3.55 2.87 8.68
CA VAL A 167 4.76 3.66 8.40
C VAL A 167 4.42 5.14 8.23
N SER A 168 5.44 6.01 8.24
CA SER A 168 5.22 7.45 8.13
C SER A 168 4.71 7.86 6.74
N VAL A 169 3.88 8.92 6.70
CA VAL A 169 3.42 9.54 5.44
C VAL A 169 4.61 9.99 4.59
N SER A 170 5.69 10.47 5.20
CA SER A 170 6.89 10.91 4.49
C SER A 170 7.61 9.77 3.74
N LEU A 171 7.55 8.53 4.25
CA LEU A 171 8.08 7.35 3.53
C LEU A 171 7.17 6.97 2.36
N TYR A 172 5.84 6.97 2.56
CA TYR A 172 4.88 6.76 1.46
C TYR A 172 5.07 7.79 0.34
N ARG A 173 5.27 9.06 0.68
CA ARG A 173 5.54 10.12 -0.30
C ARG A 173 6.81 9.83 -1.11
N LEU A 174 7.88 9.39 -0.46
CA LEU A 174 9.09 8.98 -1.17
C LEU A 174 8.84 7.80 -2.12
N ILE A 175 8.05 6.81 -1.69
CA ILE A 175 7.68 5.67 -2.55
C ILE A 175 6.91 6.15 -3.79
N LEU A 176 5.94 7.05 -3.62
CA LEU A 176 5.22 7.66 -4.73
C LEU A 176 6.17 8.40 -5.67
N ASP A 177 7.07 9.24 -5.13
CA ASP A 177 8.03 9.98 -5.95
C ASP A 177 8.94 9.02 -6.76
N ILE A 178 9.33 7.87 -6.19
CA ILE A 178 10.10 6.82 -6.88
C ILE A 178 9.28 6.20 -8.01
N ILE A 179 8.01 5.86 -7.74
CA ILE A 179 7.08 5.28 -8.72
C ILE A 179 6.83 6.27 -9.86
N ASP A 180 6.51 7.52 -9.55
CA ASP A 180 6.28 8.56 -10.55
C ASP A 180 7.52 8.76 -11.41
N PHE A 181 8.70 8.90 -10.80
CA PHE A 181 9.97 9.03 -11.50
C PHE A 181 10.24 7.88 -12.48
N ARG A 182 9.97 6.64 -12.07
CA ARG A 182 10.13 5.46 -12.93
C ARG A 182 9.22 5.50 -14.15
N ASN A 183 7.99 6.01 -13.98
CA ASN A 183 6.96 6.03 -15.01
C ASN A 183 6.98 7.31 -15.87
N LEU A 184 7.91 8.24 -15.62
CA LEU A 184 8.12 9.42 -16.46
C LEU A 184 8.52 9.02 -17.89
N PRO A 185 8.07 9.80 -18.91
CA PRO A 185 8.62 9.72 -20.26
C PRO A 185 10.14 9.91 -20.24
N ALA A 186 10.87 9.20 -21.12
CA ALA A 186 12.33 9.20 -21.12
C ALA A 186 12.96 10.61 -21.21
N GLN A 187 12.28 11.53 -21.90
CA GLN A 187 12.72 12.93 -22.07
C GLN A 187 12.64 13.76 -20.78
N GLN A 188 11.82 13.33 -19.80
CA GLN A 188 11.61 14.06 -18.54
C GLN A 188 12.49 13.54 -17.41
N ILE A 189 13.24 12.46 -17.64
CA ILE A 189 14.09 11.87 -16.60
C ILE A 189 15.41 12.63 -16.53
N THR A 190 15.70 13.21 -15.36
CA THR A 190 16.92 13.97 -15.12
C THR A 190 17.81 13.32 -14.06
N ALA A 191 19.13 13.45 -14.22
CA ALA A 191 20.11 12.98 -13.23
C ALA A 191 19.94 13.68 -11.88
N ASP A 192 19.51 14.94 -11.88
CA ASP A 192 19.26 15.71 -10.65
C ASP A 192 18.06 15.17 -9.86
N ALA A 193 16.97 14.81 -10.54
CA ALA A 193 15.81 14.17 -9.90
C ALA A 193 16.20 12.81 -9.29
N LEU A 194 16.97 11.99 -10.01
CA LEU A 194 17.49 10.73 -9.50
C LEU A 194 18.40 10.93 -8.27
N ARG A 195 19.32 11.90 -8.32
CA ARG A 195 20.21 12.23 -7.21
C ARG A 195 19.41 12.69 -5.99
N HIS A 196 18.34 13.45 -6.20
CA HIS A 196 17.45 13.88 -5.13
C HIS A 196 16.74 12.70 -4.46
N LEU A 197 16.16 11.78 -5.24
CA LEU A 197 15.54 10.55 -4.72
C LEU A 197 16.53 9.69 -3.94
N ARG A 198 17.73 9.45 -4.48
CA ARG A 198 18.80 8.70 -3.80
C ARG A 198 19.20 9.35 -2.48
N THR A 199 19.31 10.68 -2.45
CA THR A 199 19.66 11.41 -1.22
C THR A 199 18.59 11.23 -0.14
N ARG A 200 17.31 11.25 -0.53
CA ARG A 200 16.20 10.98 0.40
C ARG A 200 16.17 9.53 0.85
N MET A 201 16.39 8.58 -0.06
CA MET A 201 16.40 7.14 0.24
C MET A 201 17.53 6.76 1.20
N LYS A 202 18.73 7.32 1.03
CA LYS A 202 19.87 7.11 1.93
C LYS A 202 19.57 7.40 3.41
N ARG A 203 18.72 8.41 3.68
CA ARG A 203 18.31 8.75 5.05
C ARG A 203 17.49 7.63 5.68
N TRP A 204 16.65 6.96 4.90
CA TRP A 204 15.87 5.81 5.34
C TRP A 204 16.71 4.55 5.43
N GLU A 205 17.58 4.29 4.45
CA GLU A 205 18.50 3.14 4.43
C GLU A 205 19.42 3.13 5.66
N ALA A 206 19.89 4.30 6.10
CA ALA A 206 20.69 4.42 7.32
C ALA A 206 20.01 3.81 8.54
N LEU A 207 18.67 3.91 8.66
CA LEU A 207 17.91 3.32 9.78
C LEU A 207 17.93 1.79 9.79
N VAL A 208 18.15 1.15 8.64
CA VAL A 208 18.21 -0.31 8.47
C VAL A 208 19.64 -0.82 8.63
N LEU A 209 20.61 -0.03 8.20
CA LEU A 209 22.04 -0.35 8.22
C LEU A 209 22.66 -0.11 9.61
N ASP A 210 22.26 0.93 10.35
CA ASP A 210 22.84 1.32 11.67
C ASP A 210 22.49 0.38 12.84
N THR A 211 21.79 -0.74 12.60
CA THR A 211 21.35 -1.67 13.65
C THR A 211 22.49 -2.40 14.41
N GLY A 212 23.76 -2.07 14.15
CA GLY A 212 24.94 -2.74 14.71
C GLY A 212 25.88 -1.93 15.60
N THR A 213 26.09 -0.62 15.41
CA THR A 213 27.37 -0.04 15.93
C THR A 213 27.46 1.47 16.20
N SER A 214 26.41 2.28 16.25
CA SER A 214 26.62 3.71 16.57
C SER A 214 25.45 4.40 17.26
N ASN A 215 25.78 5.02 18.40
CA ASN A 215 25.06 6.12 19.03
C ASN A 215 25.00 7.33 18.08
N SER A 216 24.26 7.22 16.96
CA SER A 216 24.02 8.39 16.12
C SER A 216 23.03 9.32 16.85
N HIS A 217 23.38 10.61 16.94
CA HIS A 217 22.58 11.63 17.60
C HIS A 217 21.13 11.71 17.05
N LEU A 218 20.92 11.25 15.80
CA LEU A 218 19.63 11.12 15.14
C LEU A 218 18.81 9.93 15.68
N HIS A 219 19.46 8.79 15.95
CA HIS A 219 18.84 7.63 16.62
C HIS A 219 18.42 7.99 18.04
N MET A 220 19.24 8.77 18.74
CA MET A 220 18.93 9.26 20.09
C MET A 220 17.80 10.30 20.10
N GLN A 221 17.70 11.20 19.10
CA GLN A 221 16.60 12.17 19.00
C GLN A 221 15.26 11.53 18.57
N LEU A 222 15.30 10.49 17.74
CA LEU A 222 14.10 9.73 17.35
C LEU A 222 13.67 8.75 18.47
N GLN A 223 14.61 8.13 19.20
CA GLN A 223 14.30 7.24 20.34
C GLN A 223 13.94 7.99 21.63
N ALA A 224 14.51 9.17 21.89
CA ALA A 224 14.13 9.98 23.06
C ALA A 224 12.70 10.53 22.96
N ARG A 225 12.12 10.54 21.75
CA ARG A 225 10.75 10.98 21.49
C ARG A 225 9.76 9.84 21.27
N VAL A 226 10.22 8.61 21.08
CA VAL A 226 9.41 7.45 20.72
C VAL A 226 9.74 6.35 21.69
N GLY A 227 8.81 5.98 22.59
CA GLY A 227 8.93 4.78 23.41
C GLY A 227 9.37 3.57 22.56
N LYS A 228 10.00 2.55 23.16
CA LYS A 228 10.57 1.42 22.41
C LYS A 228 9.54 0.90 21.38
N PRO A 229 9.78 1.08 20.06
CA PRO A 229 8.80 0.69 19.06
C PRO A 229 8.62 -0.83 19.10
N ASP A 230 7.36 -1.27 18.95
CA ASP A 230 7.02 -2.68 18.82
C ASP A 230 7.95 -3.35 17.78
N PRO A 231 8.64 -4.45 18.13
CA PRO A 231 9.49 -5.20 17.20
C PRO A 231 8.81 -5.50 15.85
N PHE A 232 7.48 -5.70 15.85
CA PHE A 232 6.73 -5.90 14.62
C PHE A 232 6.66 -4.65 13.74
N GLN A 233 6.34 -3.50 14.33
CA GLN A 233 6.30 -2.24 13.59
C GLN A 233 7.66 -1.87 13.01
N LYS A 234 8.75 -2.10 13.76
CA LYS A 234 10.11 -1.93 13.25
C LYS A 234 10.36 -2.82 12.04
N SER A 235 9.85 -4.06 12.05
CA SER A 235 9.96 -4.99 10.93
C SER A 235 9.19 -4.52 9.70
N ILE A 236 7.96 -4.00 9.86
CA ILE A 236 7.18 -3.35 8.79
C ILE A 236 7.93 -2.21 8.17
N MET A 237 8.36 -1.26 8.99
CA MET A 237 9.09 -0.10 8.51
C MET A 237 10.36 -0.52 7.76
N THR A 238 11.11 -1.50 8.28
CA THR A 238 12.31 -2.03 7.61
C THR A 238 11.98 -2.62 6.24
N LEU A 239 10.93 -3.44 6.11
CA LEU A 239 10.56 -4.03 4.83
C LEU A 239 10.10 -2.97 3.82
N TYR A 240 9.36 -1.95 4.24
CA TYR A 240 8.98 -0.84 3.36
C TYR A 240 10.20 -0.07 2.85
N ILE A 241 11.19 0.19 3.73
CA ILE A 241 12.44 0.86 3.34
C ILE A 241 13.21 0.01 2.34
N LEU A 242 13.37 -1.28 2.61
CA LEU A 242 14.08 -2.20 1.73
C LEU A 242 13.39 -2.35 0.37
N ALA A 243 12.06 -2.46 0.34
CA ALA A 243 11.28 -2.52 -0.89
C ALA A 243 11.38 -1.22 -1.71
N ALA A 244 11.28 -0.05 -1.05
CA ALA A 244 11.44 1.24 -1.71
C ALA A 244 12.85 1.45 -2.29
N SER A 245 13.88 1.07 -1.53
CA SER A 245 15.28 1.10 -1.96
C SER A 245 15.50 0.22 -3.19
N LEU A 246 14.98 -1.01 -3.15
CA LEU A 246 15.07 -1.95 -4.27
C LEU A 246 14.38 -1.40 -5.54
N LEU A 247 13.20 -0.79 -5.39
CA LEU A 247 12.47 -0.19 -6.50
C LEU A 247 13.23 1.01 -7.11
N LEU A 248 13.93 1.81 -6.29
CA LEU A 248 14.77 2.91 -6.76
C LEU A 248 16.01 2.41 -7.52
N ASP A 249 16.62 1.32 -7.07
CA ASP A 249 17.76 0.70 -7.76
C ASP A 249 17.35 0.20 -9.15
N TRP A 250 16.21 -0.50 -9.26
CA TRP A 250 15.66 -0.88 -10.57
C TRP A 250 15.34 0.31 -11.47
N SER A 251 14.86 1.41 -10.88
CA SER A 251 14.60 2.64 -11.63
C SER A 251 15.90 3.25 -12.17
N THR A 252 17.03 3.06 -11.47
CA THR A 252 18.35 3.47 -11.95
C THR A 252 18.87 2.56 -13.07
N GLU A 253 18.71 1.25 -12.94
CA GLU A 253 19.17 0.29 -13.95
C GLU A 253 18.49 0.55 -15.31
N ILE A 254 17.19 0.86 -15.30
CA ILE A 254 16.44 1.24 -16.50
C ILE A 254 17.05 2.47 -17.18
N LEU A 255 17.50 3.47 -16.43
CA LEU A 255 18.15 4.64 -17.01
C LEU A 255 19.48 4.29 -17.66
N SER A 256 20.26 3.46 -16.98
CA SER A 256 21.55 3.01 -17.50
C SER A 256 21.36 2.22 -18.80
N ALA A 257 20.35 1.33 -18.85
CA ALA A 257 20.00 0.58 -20.05
C ALA A 257 19.45 1.48 -21.18
N ARG A 258 18.58 2.44 -20.86
CA ARG A 258 18.02 3.39 -21.85
C ARG A 258 19.11 4.27 -22.46
N HIS A 259 20.07 4.77 -21.69
CA HIS A 259 21.19 5.55 -22.22
C HIS A 259 22.11 4.74 -23.15
N LEU A 260 22.25 3.43 -22.92
CA LEU A 260 23.00 2.53 -23.79
C LEU A 260 22.24 2.20 -25.09
N CYS A 261 20.90 2.14 -25.05
CA CYS A 261 20.05 1.78 -26.19
C CYS A 261 19.72 2.95 -27.14
N VAL A 262 20.06 4.20 -26.83
CA VAL A 262 19.84 5.37 -27.73
C VAL A 262 20.66 5.27 -29.03
N ASN A 263 21.61 4.31 -29.14
CA ASN A 263 22.38 4.07 -30.37
C ASN A 263 21.83 2.97 -31.30
N VAL A 264 20.66 2.36 -31.03
CA VAL A 264 20.07 1.37 -31.94
C VAL A 264 18.59 1.67 -32.18
N VAL A 265 18.26 1.91 -33.45
CA VAL A 265 16.95 2.38 -33.95
C VAL A 265 15.87 1.29 -33.88
N SER A 266 14.66 1.72 -33.45
CA SER A 266 13.27 1.26 -33.69
C SER A 266 12.90 -0.23 -33.76
N ALA A 267 11.84 -0.62 -33.03
CA ALA A 267 10.45 -0.77 -33.55
C ALA A 267 9.64 -1.76 -32.69
N ASP A 268 8.40 -1.39 -32.38
CA ASP A 268 7.24 -2.25 -32.15
C ASP A 268 7.41 -3.54 -31.33
N SER A 269 7.56 -3.41 -30.02
CA SER A 269 7.06 -4.43 -29.10
C SER A 269 6.27 -3.78 -27.98
N GLU A 270 4.96 -4.02 -27.97
CA GLU A 270 4.04 -3.75 -26.85
C GLU A 270 4.37 -4.56 -25.58
N ASP A 271 5.56 -5.16 -25.50
CA ASP A 271 6.02 -5.94 -24.35
C ASP A 271 6.75 -5.03 -23.35
N ARG A 272 6.03 -4.03 -22.81
CA ARG A 272 6.52 -3.22 -21.67
C ARG A 272 6.57 -4.00 -20.35
N ASP A 273 6.11 -5.26 -20.35
CA ASP A 273 5.85 -6.05 -19.14
C ASP A 273 6.93 -7.07 -18.79
N ALA A 274 7.95 -7.26 -19.63
CA ALA A 274 8.98 -8.29 -19.42
C ALA A 274 10.36 -7.70 -19.06
N PHE A 275 10.44 -6.83 -18.05
CA PHE A 275 11.74 -6.46 -17.46
C PHE A 275 11.93 -7.18 -16.13
N HIS A 276 12.61 -8.34 -16.17
CA HIS A 276 13.24 -8.91 -14.99
C HIS A 276 14.55 -8.14 -14.74
N PRO A 277 14.74 -7.50 -13.58
CA PRO A 277 16.04 -6.97 -13.21
C PRO A 277 17.06 -8.10 -13.28
N ASN A 278 18.19 -7.86 -13.94
CA ASN A 278 19.22 -8.87 -14.18
C ASN A 278 19.76 -9.39 -12.85
N GLY A 279 19.19 -10.47 -12.30
CA GLY A 279 19.81 -11.48 -11.41
C GLY A 279 20.72 -11.03 -10.25
N LEU A 280 20.78 -9.74 -9.93
CA LEU A 280 21.66 -9.19 -8.91
C LEU A 280 21.03 -9.54 -7.57
N SER A 281 21.76 -10.33 -6.78
CA SER A 281 21.48 -10.48 -5.36
C SER A 281 21.51 -9.08 -4.75
N SER A 282 20.35 -8.46 -4.63
CA SER A 282 20.24 -7.12 -4.09
C SER A 282 20.38 -7.24 -2.58
N TRP A 283 21.27 -6.44 -1.98
CA TRP A 283 21.48 -6.45 -0.54
C TRP A 283 20.16 -6.25 0.24
N GLN A 284 19.17 -5.61 -0.39
CA GLN A 284 17.81 -5.45 0.14
C GLN A 284 17.09 -6.79 0.31
N VAL A 285 17.18 -7.69 -0.69
CA VAL A 285 16.62 -9.05 -0.62
C VAL A 285 17.33 -9.88 0.44
N GLU A 286 18.67 -9.80 0.49
CA GLU A 286 19.48 -10.49 1.52
C GLU A 286 19.13 -10.01 2.93
N ARG A 287 18.86 -8.70 3.09
CA ARG A 287 18.48 -8.10 4.38
C ARG A 287 17.05 -8.41 4.78
N ALA A 288 16.13 -8.54 3.82
CA ALA A 288 14.73 -8.87 4.06
C ALA A 288 14.55 -10.34 4.49
N LEU A 289 15.37 -11.25 3.95
CA LEU A 289 15.20 -12.68 4.15
C LEU A 289 15.21 -13.10 5.65
N PRO A 290 16.18 -12.68 6.49
CA PRO A 290 16.14 -12.99 7.93
C PRO A 290 14.92 -12.45 8.66
N LEU A 291 14.36 -11.30 8.24
CA LEU A 291 13.17 -10.72 8.86
C LEU A 291 11.92 -11.55 8.56
N LEU A 292 11.81 -12.04 7.33
CA LEU A 292 10.69 -12.88 6.88
C LEU A 292 10.77 -14.31 7.45
N ARG A 293 11.97 -14.81 7.77
CA ARG A 293 12.20 -16.13 8.38
C ARG A 293 11.71 -16.26 9.82
N GLN A 294 11.61 -15.17 10.58
CA GLN A 294 11.33 -15.28 12.01
C GLN A 294 9.95 -15.92 12.24
N PRO A 295 9.81 -17.00 13.04
CA PRO A 295 8.54 -17.71 13.22
C PRO A 295 7.41 -16.81 13.73
N ASN A 296 7.73 -15.92 14.68
CA ASN A 296 6.80 -14.93 15.20
C ASN A 296 6.39 -13.92 14.12
N CYS A 297 7.28 -13.62 13.18
CA CYS A 297 6.99 -12.77 12.04
C CYS A 297 6.03 -13.45 11.07
N VAL A 298 6.20 -14.73 10.70
CA VAL A 298 5.25 -15.43 9.80
C VAL A 298 3.82 -15.41 10.36
N GLU A 299 3.66 -15.65 11.66
CA GLU A 299 2.37 -15.59 12.32
C GLU A 299 1.76 -14.17 12.28
N THR A 300 2.59 -13.14 12.44
CA THR A 300 2.14 -11.74 12.47
C THR A 300 1.86 -11.21 11.07
N TRP A 301 2.71 -11.53 10.09
CA TRP A 301 2.57 -11.17 8.68
C TRP A 301 1.34 -11.79 8.05
N SER A 302 1.03 -13.03 8.40
CA SER A 302 -0.18 -13.70 7.91
C SER A 302 -1.48 -13.14 8.48
N ARG A 303 -1.42 -12.21 9.44
CA ARG A 303 -2.57 -11.49 10.00
C ARG A 303 -2.60 -10.01 9.62
N CYS A 304 -1.61 -9.53 8.85
CA CYS A 304 -1.41 -8.10 8.61
C CYS A 304 -1.56 -7.72 7.14
N PHE A 305 -2.39 -6.71 6.86
CA PHE A 305 -2.58 -6.17 5.52
C PHE A 305 -1.42 -5.25 5.07
N LEU A 306 -0.63 -4.71 6.01
CA LEU A 306 0.50 -3.81 5.72
C LEU A 306 1.65 -4.51 4.99
N GLY A 307 1.78 -5.83 5.13
CA GLY A 307 2.85 -6.59 4.47
C GLY A 307 2.68 -6.73 2.95
N VAL A 308 1.49 -6.47 2.42
CA VAL A 308 1.16 -6.85 1.03
C VAL A 308 2.06 -6.17 0.00
N TRP A 309 2.27 -4.85 0.13
CA TRP A 309 3.10 -4.10 -0.81
C TRP A 309 4.59 -4.49 -0.77
N PRO A 310 5.29 -4.49 0.39
CA PRO A 310 6.70 -4.89 0.38
C PRO A 310 6.90 -6.34 -0.10
N LEU A 311 6.00 -7.26 0.26
CA LEU A 311 6.05 -8.65 -0.22
C LEU A 311 5.90 -8.75 -1.74
N SER A 312 5.07 -7.90 -2.37
CA SER A 312 4.94 -7.88 -3.84
C SER A 312 6.21 -7.39 -4.52
N ILE A 313 6.85 -6.33 -3.98
CA ILE A 313 8.13 -5.82 -4.49
C ILE A 313 9.22 -6.89 -4.42
N PHE A 314 9.38 -7.57 -3.28
CA PHE A 314 10.33 -8.68 -3.19
C PHE A 314 9.95 -9.83 -4.13
N GLY A 315 8.65 -10.09 -4.33
CA GLY A 315 8.18 -11.11 -5.27
C GLY A 315 8.61 -10.83 -6.72
N TYR A 316 8.59 -9.58 -7.16
CA TYR A 316 9.10 -9.17 -8.48
C TYR A 316 10.63 -9.36 -8.62
N ALA A 317 11.36 -9.31 -7.50
CA ALA A 317 12.81 -9.47 -7.48
C ALA A 317 13.26 -10.93 -7.60
N VAL A 318 12.37 -11.89 -7.37
CA VAL A 318 12.70 -13.31 -7.34
C VAL A 318 12.77 -13.85 -8.77
N VAL A 319 13.98 -14.25 -9.19
CA VAL A 319 14.26 -14.81 -10.52
C VAL A 319 14.21 -16.36 -10.52
N ASN A 320 14.67 -17.00 -9.45
CA ASN A 320 14.81 -18.45 -9.36
C ASN A 320 13.81 -19.10 -8.41
N ASP A 321 13.64 -20.43 -8.50
CA ASP A 321 12.96 -21.28 -7.51
C ASP A 321 13.75 -21.40 -6.19
N GLY A 322 14.15 -20.26 -5.65
CA GLY A 322 14.90 -20.14 -4.42
C GLY A 322 14.01 -20.10 -3.17
N GLU A 323 14.67 -19.97 -2.03
CA GLU A 323 14.01 -19.90 -0.72
C GLU A 323 13.06 -18.71 -0.59
N MET A 324 13.45 -17.52 -1.06
CA MET A 324 12.62 -16.32 -1.00
C MET A 324 11.27 -16.54 -1.71
N LYS A 325 11.28 -17.19 -2.87
CA LYS A 325 10.04 -17.53 -3.62
C LYS A 325 9.08 -18.35 -2.77
N ARG A 326 9.59 -19.44 -2.18
CA ARG A 326 8.80 -20.37 -1.35
C ARG A 326 8.24 -19.63 -0.14
N MET A 327 9.06 -18.83 0.51
CA MET A 327 8.67 -18.05 1.69
C MET A 327 7.58 -17.02 1.40
N LEU A 328 7.75 -16.21 0.35
CA LEU A 328 6.75 -15.22 -0.07
C LEU A 328 5.41 -15.90 -0.41
N ARG A 329 5.48 -17.00 -1.17
CA ARG A 329 4.30 -17.83 -1.49
C ARG A 329 3.59 -18.32 -0.23
N ASP A 330 4.34 -18.88 0.72
CA ASP A 330 3.76 -19.45 1.94
C ASP A 330 3.15 -18.36 2.83
N ILE A 331 3.84 -17.22 3.01
CA ILE A 331 3.32 -16.07 3.76
C ILE A 331 2.02 -15.56 3.14
N LEU A 332 2.01 -15.28 1.83
CA LEU A 332 0.83 -14.76 1.14
C LEU A 332 -0.33 -15.76 1.13
N ARG A 333 -0.05 -17.06 0.94
CA ARG A 333 -1.06 -18.12 0.98
C ARG A 333 -1.68 -18.23 2.36
N GLN A 334 -0.86 -18.28 3.41
CA GLN A 334 -1.35 -18.33 4.79
C GLN A 334 -2.14 -17.06 5.14
N ALA A 335 -1.66 -15.89 4.72
CA ALA A 335 -2.34 -14.63 4.95
C ALA A 335 -3.71 -14.60 4.27
N TYR A 336 -3.81 -15.06 3.03
CA TYR A 336 -5.06 -15.17 2.30
C TYR A 336 -6.03 -16.15 2.97
N GLN A 337 -5.56 -17.35 3.34
CA GLN A 337 -6.39 -18.37 4.00
C GLN A 337 -6.96 -17.91 5.34
N ARG A 338 -6.22 -17.10 6.09
CA ARG A 338 -6.63 -16.60 7.41
C ARG A 338 -7.56 -15.41 7.33
N THR A 339 -7.24 -14.46 6.45
CA THR A 339 -7.94 -13.16 6.42
C THR A 339 -9.07 -13.13 5.39
N GLY A 340 -8.99 -13.93 4.34
CA GLY A 340 -9.86 -13.83 3.17
C GLY A 340 -9.71 -12.49 2.43
N TYR A 341 -8.59 -11.77 2.64
CA TYR A 341 -8.39 -10.46 2.03
C TYR A 341 -8.03 -10.60 0.55
N GLY A 342 -8.96 -10.24 -0.33
CA GLY A 342 -8.85 -10.40 -1.79
C GLY A 342 -7.56 -9.84 -2.39
N GLU A 343 -7.06 -8.73 -1.86
CA GLU A 343 -5.83 -8.10 -2.34
C GLU A 343 -4.58 -8.97 -2.17
N ILE A 344 -4.50 -9.75 -1.10
CA ILE A 344 -3.44 -10.74 -0.89
C ILE A 344 -3.52 -11.81 -1.97
N GLY A 345 -4.73 -12.29 -2.26
CA GLY A 345 -4.97 -13.25 -3.34
C GLY A 345 -4.59 -12.71 -4.71
N ARG A 346 -4.93 -11.45 -5.00
CA ARG A 346 -4.54 -10.76 -6.25
C ARG A 346 -3.02 -10.67 -6.40
N VAL A 347 -2.30 -10.25 -5.36
CA VAL A 347 -0.83 -10.22 -5.36
C VAL A 347 -0.24 -11.62 -5.55
N LEU A 348 -0.75 -12.63 -4.83
CA LEU A 348 -0.27 -14.00 -4.96
C LEU A 348 -0.45 -14.52 -6.39
N ASN A 349 -1.62 -14.32 -7.00
CA ASN A 349 -1.90 -14.75 -8.37
C ASN A 349 -1.01 -14.04 -9.40
N GLU A 350 -0.78 -12.74 -9.20
CA GLU A 350 0.12 -11.94 -10.05
C GLU A 350 1.55 -12.48 -9.97
N LEU A 351 2.07 -12.70 -8.77
CA LEU A 351 3.41 -13.27 -8.58
C LEU A 351 3.53 -14.69 -9.13
N GLU A 352 2.56 -15.57 -8.92
CA GLU A 352 2.58 -16.93 -9.50
C GLU A 352 2.57 -16.90 -11.03
N THR A 353 1.85 -15.94 -11.63
CA THR A 353 1.83 -15.76 -13.09
C THR A 353 3.20 -15.30 -13.58
N LEU A 354 3.79 -14.29 -12.92
CA LEU A 354 5.13 -13.78 -13.23
C LEU A 354 6.19 -14.86 -13.08
N TRP A 355 6.17 -15.60 -11.97
CA TRP A 355 7.12 -16.68 -11.70
C TRP A 355 7.02 -17.85 -12.68
N LYS A 356 5.82 -18.14 -13.22
CA LYS A 356 5.65 -19.14 -14.30
C LYS A 356 6.22 -18.66 -15.62
N ARG A 357 6.04 -17.37 -15.96
CA ARG A 357 6.64 -16.79 -17.18
C ARG A 357 8.17 -16.79 -17.11
N GLY A 358 8.74 -16.42 -15.97
CA GLY A 358 10.19 -16.46 -15.75
C GLY A 358 10.80 -17.86 -15.91
N THR A 359 10.09 -18.92 -15.54
CA THR A 359 10.54 -20.31 -15.77
C THR A 359 10.51 -20.73 -17.24
N HIS A 360 9.66 -20.12 -18.08
CA HIS A 360 9.60 -20.43 -19.52
C HIS A 360 10.64 -19.69 -20.37
N LEU A 361 11.27 -18.62 -19.84
CA LEU A 361 12.36 -17.90 -20.50
C LEU A 361 13.76 -18.51 -20.23
N HIS A 362 13.85 -19.52 -19.35
CA HIS A 362 15.12 -20.18 -18.98
C HIS A 362 15.22 -21.72 -19.20
N PRO A 363 14.52 -22.37 -20.16
CA PRO A 363 14.61 -23.84 -20.31
C PRO A 363 15.95 -24.35 -20.89
N HIS A 364 16.90 -23.49 -21.28
CA HIS A 364 18.17 -23.89 -21.90
C HIS A 364 19.41 -23.40 -21.13
N ARG A 365 19.52 -23.78 -19.85
CA ARG A 365 20.81 -23.82 -19.14
C ARG A 365 20.91 -25.05 -18.25
N ILE A 366 20.78 -26.23 -18.84
CA ILE A 366 21.40 -27.46 -18.32
C ILE A 366 21.94 -28.23 -19.52
N SER A 367 23.25 -28.08 -19.77
CA SER A 367 24.14 -29.09 -20.34
C SER A 367 25.57 -28.64 -20.10
#